data_AF-A0A4U2ZV38-F1
#
_entry.id   AF-A0A4U2ZV38-F1
#
_cell.length_a   1.000
_cell.length_b   1.000
_cell.length_c   1.000
_cell.angle_alpha   90.00
_cell.angle_beta   90.00
_cell.angle_gamma   90.00
#
_symmetry.space_group_name_H-M   'P 1'
#
loop_
_entity.id
_entity.type
_entity.pdbx_description
1 polymer ?
#
loop_
_entity_poly.entity_id
_entity_poly.type
_entity_poly.pdbx_seq_one_letter_code
_entity_poly.pdbx_strand_id
1 'polypeptide(L)'
;FNSTYASIKVQNSSGSVMYNKEIMGNRQQNAETQTVPVKVGDYLEFTHIEGDAVKEKTRATLTNLENNKNETIGKSARYQVTKEGLKKVEKMPETTILDGKQFAWSLKGYSDREIAKVDYNKTAEELKIKLEAGVPHSYFNSTYASIKV
;
A
#
# COMPACT_ATOMS: atom_id res chain seq x y z
N PHE A 1 9.18 16.80 24.18
CA PHE A 1 9.23 16.38 22.77
C PHE A 1 7.99 15.53 22.52
N ASN A 2 7.11 15.90 21.59
CA ASN A 2 5.76 15.29 21.48
C ASN A 2 5.51 14.62 20.13
N SER A 3 6.55 14.36 19.35
CA SER A 3 6.48 13.72 18.04
C SER A 3 7.20 12.38 18.03
N THR A 4 6.87 11.54 17.06
CA THR A 4 7.62 10.31 16.76
C THR A 4 9.05 10.67 16.39
N TYR A 5 10.03 10.18 17.15
CA TYR A 5 11.46 10.40 16.92
C TYR A 5 11.98 9.53 15.79
N ALA A 6 11.56 8.27 15.76
CA ALA A 6 11.85 7.32 14.70
C ALA A 6 10.68 6.36 14.51
N SER A 7 10.57 5.79 13.31
CA SER A 7 9.57 4.76 13.04
C SER A 7 10.06 3.68 12.10
N ILE A 8 9.42 2.52 12.21
CA ILE A 8 9.58 1.37 11.31
C ILE A 8 8.18 0.97 10.86
N LYS A 9 7.95 0.98 9.55
CA LYS A 9 6.68 0.58 8.95
C LYS A 9 6.92 -0.48 7.90
N VAL A 10 6.05 -1.48 7.85
CA VAL A 10 6.01 -2.51 6.81
C VAL A 10 4.63 -2.51 6.18
N GLN A 11 4.57 -2.46 4.86
CA GLN A 11 3.35 -2.62 4.07
C GLN A 11 3.46 -3.83 3.15
N ASN A 12 2.35 -4.50 2.91
CA ASN A 12 2.27 -5.48 1.84
C ASN A 12 2.24 -4.78 0.46
N SER A 13 2.24 -5.58 -0.61
CA SER A 13 2.15 -5.07 -1.99
C SER A 13 0.86 -4.30 -2.32
N SER A 14 -0.22 -4.47 -1.54
CA SER A 14 -1.47 -3.70 -1.71
C SER A 14 -1.51 -2.40 -0.88
N GLY A 15 -0.42 -2.08 -0.15
CA GLY A 15 -0.32 -0.89 0.70
C GLY A 15 -0.94 -1.06 2.09
N SER A 16 -1.50 -2.23 2.42
CA SER A 16 -1.96 -2.50 3.78
C SER A 16 -0.77 -2.54 4.75
N VAL A 17 -0.87 -1.80 5.86
CA VAL A 17 0.15 -1.77 6.90
C VAL A 17 0.12 -3.08 7.68
N MET A 18 1.21 -3.84 7.61
CA MET A 18 1.39 -5.10 8.35
C MET A 18 2.07 -4.88 9.70
N TYR A 19 2.89 -3.83 9.80
CA TYR A 19 3.59 -3.46 11.02
C TYR A 19 3.85 -1.96 11.04
N ASN A 20 3.71 -1.35 12.22
CA ASN A 20 4.09 0.02 12.46
C ASN A 20 4.57 0.19 13.90
N LYS A 21 5.81 0.61 14.09
CA LYS A 21 6.39 0.95 15.39
C LYS A 21 6.81 2.40 15.37
N GLU A 22 6.28 3.16 16.32
CA GLU A 22 6.72 4.52 16.60
C GLU A 22 7.58 4.54 17.86
N ILE A 23 8.66 5.31 17.82
CA ILE A 23 9.63 5.44 18.92
C ILE A 23 9.61 6.89 19.36
N MET A 24 9.28 7.12 20.62
CA MET A 24 9.20 8.46 21.22
C MET A 24 10.53 8.80 21.89
N GLY A 25 11.24 9.82 21.41
CA GLY A 25 12.61 10.12 21.83
C GLY A 25 12.79 10.58 23.28
N ASN A 26 11.73 11.04 23.92
CA ASN A 26 11.75 11.48 25.33
C ASN A 26 10.97 10.55 26.26
N ARG A 27 10.75 9.29 25.86
CA ARG A 27 10.07 8.28 26.68
C ARG A 27 10.97 7.06 26.83
N GLN A 28 10.97 6.47 28.02
CA GLN A 28 11.65 5.21 28.27
C GLN A 28 11.06 4.12 27.36
N GLN A 29 11.94 3.36 26.71
CA GLN A 29 11.59 2.19 25.91
C GLN A 29 11.96 0.92 26.69
N ASN A 30 11.17 -0.13 26.52
CA ASN A 30 11.53 -1.46 27.00
C ASN A 30 12.37 -2.18 25.94
N ALA A 31 13.27 -3.05 26.36
CA ALA A 31 13.93 -3.96 25.43
C ALA A 31 12.90 -4.91 24.84
N GLU A 32 12.90 -5.04 23.52
CA GLU A 32 11.99 -5.93 22.80
C GLU A 32 12.70 -6.53 21.58
N THR A 33 12.22 -7.68 21.13
CA THR A 33 12.61 -8.28 19.85
C THR A 33 11.32 -8.71 19.15
N GLN A 34 11.12 -8.21 17.93
CA GLN A 34 9.96 -8.51 17.11
C GLN A 34 10.43 -9.05 15.77
N THR A 35 9.87 -10.19 15.37
CA THR A 35 10.02 -10.70 14.00
C THR A 35 8.79 -10.30 13.20
N VAL A 36 9.01 -9.66 12.05
CA VAL A 36 7.95 -9.30 11.09
C VAL A 36 8.23 -10.07 9.80
N PRO A 37 7.38 -11.02 9.39
CA PRO A 37 7.56 -11.72 8.13
C PRO A 37 7.38 -10.75 6.96
N VAL A 38 8.28 -10.84 5.98
CA VAL A 38 8.22 -10.06 4.73
C VAL A 38 8.39 -10.99 3.54
N LYS A 39 7.81 -10.61 2.40
CA LYS A 39 7.94 -11.33 1.13
C LYS A 39 8.24 -10.38 -0.02
N VAL A 40 8.67 -10.93 -1.15
CA VAL A 40 8.86 -10.16 -2.39
C VAL A 40 7.59 -9.38 -2.72
N GLY A 41 7.75 -8.08 -2.97
CA GLY A 41 6.67 -7.14 -3.22
C GLY A 41 6.24 -6.31 -2.01
N ASP A 42 6.66 -6.67 -0.80
CA ASP A 42 6.42 -5.85 0.40
C ASP A 42 7.33 -4.63 0.42
N TYR A 43 6.95 -3.64 1.23
CA TYR A 43 7.64 -2.37 1.37
C TYR A 43 7.97 -2.06 2.82
N LEU A 44 9.12 -1.44 3.05
CA LEU A 44 9.59 -0.96 4.34
C LEU A 44 9.78 0.55 4.28
N GLU A 45 9.41 1.24 5.35
CA GLU A 45 9.74 2.65 5.56
C GLU A 45 10.38 2.83 6.94
N PHE A 46 11.49 3.56 6.94
CA PHE A 46 12.19 3.99 8.14
C PHE A 46 12.13 5.50 8.21
N THR A 47 11.90 6.03 9.41
CA THR A 47 12.05 7.47 9.67
C THR A 47 12.91 7.68 10.90
N HIS A 48 13.67 8.78 10.90
CA HIS A 48 14.50 9.19 12.03
C HIS A 48 14.70 10.71 11.98
N ILE A 49 14.23 11.46 12.98
CA ILE A 49 14.26 12.93 12.95
C ILE A 49 15.68 13.50 12.79
N GLU A 50 16.67 12.89 13.44
CA GLU A 50 18.08 13.27 13.31
C GLU A 50 18.85 12.40 12.30
N GLY A 51 18.15 11.75 11.37
CA GLY A 51 18.77 10.78 10.44
C GLY A 51 19.72 11.42 9.41
N ASP A 52 19.60 12.73 9.18
CA ASP A 52 20.49 13.47 8.30
C ASP A 52 21.93 13.49 8.86
N ALA A 53 22.91 13.24 8.00
CA ALA A 53 24.31 13.34 8.38
C ALA A 53 24.67 14.80 8.68
N VAL A 54 25.19 15.07 9.88
CA VAL A 54 25.75 16.37 10.24
C VAL A 54 27.18 16.16 10.72
N LYS A 55 28.16 16.74 10.00
CA LYS A 55 29.58 16.79 10.37
C LYS A 55 30.11 15.45 10.90
N GLU A 56 30.32 14.50 9.99
CA GLU A 56 30.88 13.15 10.26
C GLU A 56 30.04 12.23 11.18
N LYS A 57 28.89 12.68 11.69
CA LYS A 57 28.00 11.85 12.50
C LYS A 57 26.89 11.24 11.65
N THR A 58 26.95 9.92 11.49
CA THR A 58 25.88 9.12 10.91
C THR A 58 24.97 8.62 12.02
N ARG A 59 23.67 8.95 11.94
CA ARG A 59 22.68 8.59 12.97
C ARG A 59 21.74 7.47 12.56
N ALA A 60 21.60 7.22 11.26
CA ALA A 60 20.77 6.17 10.71
C ALA A 60 21.44 5.57 9.48
N THR A 61 21.78 4.28 9.52
CA THR A 61 22.48 3.58 8.45
C THR A 61 21.74 2.34 7.99
N LEU A 62 21.87 2.03 6.71
CA LEU A 62 21.58 0.71 6.16
C LEU A 62 22.91 0.03 5.86
N THR A 63 23.10 -1.20 6.35
CA THR A 63 24.30 -2.00 6.09
C THR A 63 23.92 -3.30 5.41
N ASN A 64 24.55 -3.59 4.27
CA ASN A 64 24.50 -4.91 3.66
C ASN A 64 25.56 -5.78 4.36
N LEU A 65 25.12 -6.81 5.08
CA LEU A 65 26.00 -7.68 5.86
C LEU A 65 26.78 -8.68 5.02
N GLU A 66 26.38 -8.95 3.78
CA GLU A 66 27.07 -9.88 2.89
C GLU A 66 28.36 -9.28 2.32
N ASN A 67 28.35 -7.98 2.06
CA ASN A 67 29.50 -7.26 1.48
C ASN A 67 30.03 -6.11 2.34
N ASN A 68 29.49 -5.91 3.54
CA ASN A 68 29.85 -4.88 4.51
C ASN A 68 29.75 -3.43 4.00
N LYS A 69 29.05 -3.17 2.88
CA LYS A 69 28.79 -1.81 2.40
C LYS A 69 27.65 -1.19 3.20
N ASN A 70 27.73 0.11 3.43
CA ASN A 70 26.70 0.87 4.14
C ASN A 70 26.36 2.19 3.44
N GLU A 71 25.16 2.69 3.71
CA GLU A 71 24.73 4.03 3.34
C GLU A 71 24.01 4.72 4.50
N THR A 72 23.97 6.05 4.49
CA THR A 72 23.11 6.84 5.38
C THR A 72 21.70 6.88 4.81
N ILE A 73 20.68 6.65 5.63
CA ILE A 73 19.28 6.65 5.17
C ILE A 73 18.61 8.03 5.28
N GLY A 74 19.22 8.99 5.97
CA GLY A 74 18.66 10.32 6.17
C GLY A 74 17.43 10.30 7.07
N LYS A 75 16.62 11.37 7.01
CA LYS A 75 15.36 11.44 7.77
C LYS A 75 14.31 10.38 7.43
N SER A 76 14.33 9.89 6.19
CA SER A 76 13.42 8.83 5.75
C SER A 76 14.01 8.06 4.57
N ALA A 77 13.83 6.74 4.58
CA ALA A 77 14.10 5.89 3.44
C ALA A 77 13.04 4.81 3.30
N ARG A 78 12.79 4.42 2.05
CA ARG A 78 11.81 3.40 1.69
C ARG A 78 12.49 2.35 0.83
N TYR A 79 12.12 1.10 1.05
CA TYR A 79 12.68 -0.05 0.35
C TYR A 79 11.56 -0.99 -0.08
N GLN A 80 11.69 -1.59 -1.25
CA GLN A 80 10.90 -2.72 -1.70
C GLN A 80 11.71 -4.00 -1.52
N VAL A 81 11.07 -5.06 -1.02
CA VAL A 81 11.64 -6.41 -1.00
C VAL A 81 11.55 -6.99 -2.41
N THR A 82 12.70 -7.30 -3.01
CA THR A 82 12.83 -7.94 -4.32
C THR A 82 13.43 -9.34 -4.17
N LYS A 83 13.55 -10.08 -5.28
CA LYS A 83 14.20 -11.39 -5.27
C LYS A 83 15.70 -11.29 -4.97
N GLU A 84 16.31 -10.14 -5.28
CA GLU A 84 17.73 -9.83 -5.10
C GLU A 84 18.02 -9.13 -3.76
N GLY A 85 17.01 -8.87 -2.91
CA GLY A 85 17.16 -8.19 -1.63
C GLY A 85 16.36 -6.89 -1.54
N LEU A 86 16.92 -5.85 -0.90
CA LEU A 86 16.25 -4.56 -0.73
C LEU A 86 16.59 -3.59 -1.86
N LYS A 87 15.57 -3.05 -2.52
CA LYS A 87 15.70 -1.97 -3.50
C LYS A 87 15.13 -0.67 -2.94
N LYS A 88 15.93 0.40 -2.92
CA LYS A 88 15.46 1.74 -2.51
C LYS A 88 14.39 2.25 -3.48
N VAL A 89 13.33 2.85 -2.94
CA VAL A 89 12.20 3.40 -3.71
C VAL A 89 11.82 4.78 -3.20
N GLU A 90 11.22 5.60 -4.05
CA GLU A 90 10.79 6.95 -3.68
C GLU A 90 9.48 6.94 -2.88
N LYS A 91 8.58 6.02 -3.20
CA LYS A 91 7.24 5.94 -2.60
C LYS A 91 6.85 4.51 -2.27
N MET A 92 6.01 4.37 -1.25
CA MET A 92 5.29 3.14 -0.95
C MET A 92 3.94 3.12 -1.69
N PRO A 93 3.33 1.95 -1.92
CA PRO A 93 1.99 1.87 -2.47
C PRO A 93 0.97 2.54 -1.54
N GLU A 94 -0.02 3.21 -2.14
CA GLU A 94 -1.20 3.64 -1.41
C GLU A 94 -2.04 2.43 -1.02
N THR A 95 -2.70 2.51 0.14
CA THR A 95 -3.60 1.45 0.61
C THR A 95 -4.70 1.24 -0.41
N THR A 96 -4.69 0.10 -1.06
CA THR A 96 -5.78 -0.35 -1.92
C THR A 96 -6.80 -1.06 -1.02
N ILE A 97 -7.99 -0.50 -0.87
CA ILE A 97 -9.07 -1.09 -0.04
C ILE A 97 -9.72 -2.29 -0.74
N LEU A 98 -9.63 -2.34 -2.08
CA LEU A 98 -10.20 -3.39 -2.91
C LEU A 98 -9.08 -4.23 -3.53
N ASP A 99 -8.63 -5.27 -2.80
CA ASP A 99 -7.76 -6.32 -3.33
C ASP A 99 -8.52 -7.64 -3.48
N GLY A 100 -8.11 -8.49 -4.42
CA GLY A 100 -8.78 -9.77 -4.67
C GLY A 100 -8.76 -10.21 -6.13
N LYS A 101 -9.42 -11.36 -6.37
CA LYS A 101 -9.55 -11.99 -7.71
C LYS A 101 -10.97 -11.89 -8.28
N GLN A 102 -11.91 -11.38 -7.49
CA GLN A 102 -13.32 -11.28 -7.86
C GLN A 102 -13.83 -9.91 -7.47
N PHE A 103 -14.52 -9.27 -8.39
CA PHE A 103 -15.08 -7.93 -8.22
C PHE A 103 -16.46 -7.88 -8.84
N ALA A 104 -17.37 -7.13 -8.22
CA ALA A 104 -18.70 -6.91 -8.73
C ALA A 104 -18.98 -5.41 -8.83
N TRP A 105 -19.54 -4.99 -9.96
CA TRP A 105 -20.10 -3.65 -10.14
C TRP A 105 -21.62 -3.76 -10.25
N SER A 106 -22.32 -2.85 -9.58
CA SER A 106 -23.77 -2.66 -9.68
C SER A 106 -24.02 -1.27 -10.24
N LEU A 107 -24.67 -1.19 -11.39
CA LEU A 107 -25.11 0.07 -11.99
C LEU A 107 -26.59 0.22 -11.71
N LYS A 108 -26.96 1.33 -11.08
CA LYS A 108 -28.34 1.66 -10.72
C LYS A 108 -28.91 2.76 -11.60
N GLY A 109 -30.18 2.61 -11.94
CA GLY A 109 -31.00 3.57 -12.66
C GLY A 109 -31.90 4.38 -11.74
N TYR A 110 -33.01 4.86 -12.29
CA TYR A 110 -34.03 5.61 -11.56
C TYR A 110 -34.54 4.84 -10.33
N SER A 111 -34.72 5.54 -9.22
CA SER A 111 -35.17 4.96 -7.94
C SER A 111 -34.26 3.84 -7.42
N ASP A 112 -32.94 3.95 -7.66
CA ASP A 112 -31.91 3.00 -7.22
C ASP A 112 -32.10 1.55 -7.71
N ARG A 113 -32.92 1.35 -8.73
CA ARG A 113 -33.12 0.04 -9.37
C ARG A 113 -31.84 -0.39 -10.06
N GLU A 114 -31.33 -1.58 -9.75
CA GLU A 114 -30.20 -2.15 -10.50
C GLU A 114 -30.61 -2.38 -11.96
N ILE A 115 -29.82 -1.83 -12.88
CA ILE A 115 -30.02 -1.91 -14.33
C ILE A 115 -28.98 -2.80 -14.98
N ALA A 116 -27.79 -2.92 -14.39
CA ALA A 116 -26.75 -3.82 -14.86
C ALA A 116 -25.86 -4.27 -13.70
N LYS A 117 -25.43 -5.53 -13.78
CA LYS A 117 -24.41 -6.10 -12.91
C LYS A 117 -23.25 -6.61 -13.74
N VAL A 118 -22.03 -6.34 -13.30
CA VAL A 118 -20.81 -6.85 -13.92
C VAL A 118 -20.05 -7.64 -12.88
N ASP A 119 -19.82 -8.92 -13.11
CA ASP A 119 -19.06 -9.81 -12.25
C ASP A 119 -17.75 -10.21 -12.95
N TYR A 120 -16.62 -9.75 -12.42
CA TYR A 120 -15.29 -10.16 -12.87
C TYR A 120 -14.78 -11.31 -12.01
N ASN A 121 -14.22 -12.32 -12.66
CA ASN A 121 -13.55 -13.43 -11.98
C ASN A 121 -12.24 -13.76 -12.68
N LYS A 122 -11.11 -13.44 -12.04
CA LYS A 122 -9.78 -13.71 -12.59
C LYS A 122 -9.47 -15.20 -12.70
N THR A 123 -9.98 -16.03 -11.78
CA THR A 123 -9.69 -17.47 -11.78
C THR A 123 -10.41 -18.19 -12.91
N ALA A 124 -11.64 -17.79 -13.21
CA ALA A 124 -12.41 -18.31 -14.34
C ALA A 124 -12.13 -17.56 -15.66
N GLU A 125 -11.29 -16.51 -15.61
CA GLU A 125 -10.95 -15.64 -16.75
C GLU A 125 -12.17 -15.06 -17.47
N GLU A 126 -13.21 -14.72 -16.71
CA GLU A 126 -14.49 -14.25 -17.25
C GLU A 126 -14.89 -12.87 -16.72
N LEU A 127 -15.62 -12.14 -17.55
CA LEU A 127 -16.41 -10.97 -17.17
C LEU A 127 -17.87 -11.26 -17.53
N LYS A 128 -18.72 -11.52 -16.53
CA LYS A 128 -20.15 -11.73 -16.73
C LYS A 128 -20.88 -10.40 -16.65
N ILE A 129 -21.56 -10.03 -17.73
CA ILE A 129 -22.38 -8.82 -17.80
C ILE A 129 -23.85 -9.24 -17.83
N LYS A 130 -24.62 -8.79 -16.86
CA LYS A 130 -26.07 -8.96 -16.81
C LYS A 130 -26.74 -7.59 -16.95
N LEU A 131 -27.61 -7.43 -17.93
CA LEU A 131 -28.44 -6.25 -18.12
C LEU A 131 -29.88 -6.58 -17.75
N GLU A 132 -30.51 -5.76 -16.91
CA GLU A 132 -31.91 -5.91 -16.51
C GLU A 132 -32.83 -5.21 -17.51
N ALA A 133 -33.93 -5.86 -17.89
CA ALA A 133 -34.90 -5.31 -18.84
C ALA A 133 -35.59 -4.04 -18.31
N GLY A 134 -35.99 -3.13 -19.19
CA GLY A 134 -36.76 -1.93 -18.83
C GLY A 134 -36.01 -0.62 -19.10
N VAL A 135 -36.64 0.51 -18.75
CA VAL A 135 -36.08 1.85 -18.97
C VAL A 135 -35.15 2.20 -17.80
N PRO A 136 -33.84 2.40 -18.01
CA PRO A 136 -32.90 2.68 -16.93
C PRO A 136 -33.22 3.96 -16.17
N HIS A 137 -33.46 5.06 -16.88
CA HIS A 137 -33.86 6.33 -16.31
C HIS A 137 -34.52 7.23 -17.36
N SER A 138 -35.84 7.43 -17.27
CA SER A 138 -36.66 8.03 -18.35
C SER A 138 -36.36 9.51 -18.66
N TYR A 139 -35.75 10.24 -17.73
CA TYR A 139 -35.39 11.66 -17.93
C TYR A 139 -34.13 11.90 -18.77
N PHE A 140 -33.39 10.84 -19.13
CA PHE A 140 -32.20 10.96 -19.98
C PHE A 140 -32.52 10.53 -21.41
N ASN A 141 -32.12 11.35 -22.39
CA ASN A 141 -32.30 11.10 -23.82
C ASN A 141 -30.96 10.77 -24.54
N SER A 142 -29.90 10.58 -23.77
CA SER A 142 -28.57 10.18 -24.23
C SER A 142 -28.13 8.89 -23.53
N THR A 143 -26.98 8.33 -23.91
CA THR A 143 -26.42 7.12 -23.30
C THR A 143 -26.33 7.28 -21.78
N TYR A 144 -27.12 6.49 -21.05
CA TYR A 144 -27.22 6.57 -19.59
C TYR A 144 -26.04 5.91 -18.87
N ALA A 145 -25.61 4.74 -19.37
CA ALA A 145 -24.45 4.01 -18.88
C ALA A 145 -23.79 3.25 -20.04
N SER A 146 -22.48 3.03 -19.96
CA SER A 146 -21.73 2.27 -20.95
C SER A 146 -20.78 1.29 -20.29
N ILE A 147 -20.72 0.08 -20.84
CA ILE A 147 -19.71 -0.94 -20.51
C ILE A 147 -18.99 -1.25 -21.82
N LYS A 148 -17.66 -1.13 -21.82
CA LYS A 148 -16.83 -1.47 -22.97
C LYS A 148 -15.81 -2.52 -22.52
N VAL A 149 -15.77 -3.63 -23.25
CA VAL A 149 -14.84 -4.75 -23.08
C VAL A 149 -13.88 -4.83 -24.26
#